data_AF-W1XDT5-F1
#
_entry.id   AF-W1XDT5-F1
#
_cell.length_a   1.000
_cell.length_b   1.000
_cell.length_c   1.000
_cell.angle_alpha   90.00
_cell.angle_beta   90.00
_cell.angle_gamma   90.00
#
_symmetry.space_group_name_H-M   'P 1'
#
loop_
_entity.id
_entity.type
_entity.pdbx_description
1 polymer ?
#
loop_
_entity_poly.entity_id
_entity_poly.type
_entity_poly.pdbx_seq_one_letter_code
_entity_poly.pdbx_strand_id
1 'polypeptide(L)'
;MIDYEVLRFIWWLLVGVLLIGFAVTDGFDMGVGMLTRFLGRNDTERRIMINSIAPHWDGNQVWLITAGGALSLLPGRWSMPLRSPASMWR
;
A
#
# COMPACT_ATOMS: atom_id res chain seq x y z
N MET A 1 8.23 16.58 29.50
CA MET A 1 7.32 15.66 28.77
C MET A 1 7.21 16.19 27.35
N ILE A 2 7.05 15.35 26.32
CA ILE A 2 6.92 15.84 24.94
C ILE A 2 5.57 16.55 24.81
N ASP A 3 5.58 17.78 24.28
CA ASP A 3 4.36 18.55 24.07
C ASP A 3 3.43 17.89 23.04
N TYR A 4 2.12 18.00 23.27
CA TYR A 4 1.12 17.37 22.43
C TYR A 4 1.15 17.88 20.97
N GLU A 5 1.47 19.17 20.77
CA GLU A 5 1.65 19.73 19.43
C GLU A 5 2.85 19.13 18.69
N VAL A 6 3.97 18.96 19.39
CA VAL A 6 5.17 18.32 18.83
C VAL A 6 4.87 16.88 18.43
N LEU A 7 4.12 16.15 19.27
CA LEU A 7 3.70 14.78 18.96
C LEU A 7 2.79 14.71 17.71
N ARG A 8 1.83 15.65 17.57
CA ARG A 8 0.97 15.73 16.38
C ARG A 8 1.78 15.99 15.11
N PHE A 9 2.77 16.89 15.19
CA PHE A 9 3.63 17.22 14.05
C PHE A 9 4.50 16.03 13.64
N ILE A 10 5.09 15.32 14.59
CA ILE A 10 5.89 14.12 14.34
C ILE A 10 5.02 13.04 13.65
N TRP A 11 3.80 12.80 14.14
CA TRP A 11 2.90 11.83 13.51
C TRP A 11 2.51 12.21 12.09
N TRP A 12 2.27 13.49 11.83
CA TRP A 12 1.99 13.98 10.48
C TRP A 12 3.17 13.72 9.53
N LEU A 13 4.40 13.99 9.97
CA LEU A 13 5.60 13.69 9.20
C LEU A 13 5.78 12.18 8.96
N LEU A 14 5.56 11.35 9.98
CA LEU A 14 5.68 9.89 9.85
C LEU A 14 4.71 9.32 8.81
N VAL A 15 3.44 9.77 8.84
CA VAL A 15 2.45 9.37 7.82
C VAL A 15 2.87 9.88 6.44
N GLY A 16 3.36 11.12 6.33
CA GLY A 16 3.86 11.66 5.07
C GLY A 16 5.02 10.83 4.48
N VAL A 17 6.00 10.45 5.30
CA VAL A 17 7.13 9.62 4.90
C VAL A 17 6.67 8.23 4.47
N LEU A 18 5.74 7.61 5.20
CA LEU A 18 5.17 6.30 4.84
C LEU A 18 4.47 6.33 3.48
N LEU A 19 3.69 7.39 3.21
CA LEU A 19 3.00 7.55 1.93
C LEU A 19 3.96 7.85 0.77
N ILE A 20 5.02 8.62 1.00
CA ILE A 20 6.06 8.87 -0.01
C ILE A 20 6.82 7.57 -0.30
N GLY A 21 7.20 6.82 0.75
CA GLY A 21 7.84 5.51 0.61
C GLY A 21 6.99 4.57 -0.24
N PHE A 22 5.71 4.45 0.09
CA PHE A 22 4.73 3.69 -0.70
C PHE A 22 4.68 4.14 -2.17
N ALA A 23 4.51 5.44 -2.40
CA ALA A 23 4.38 5.98 -3.76
C ALA A 23 5.63 5.77 -4.62
N VAL A 24 6.83 5.74 -4.01
CA VAL A 24 8.08 5.49 -4.73
C VAL A 24 8.27 4.01 -5.01
N THR A 25 8.13 3.15 -3.99
CA THR A 25 8.43 1.72 -4.12
C THR A 25 7.34 0.99 -4.90
N ASP A 26 6.08 1.12 -4.45
CA ASP A 26 4.95 0.42 -5.07
C ASP A 26 4.50 1.13 -6.37
N GLY A 27 4.77 2.44 -6.49
CA GLY A 27 4.49 3.19 -7.72
C GLY A 27 5.35 2.75 -8.92
N PHE A 28 6.62 2.43 -8.70
CA PHE A 28 7.48 1.84 -9.74
C PHE A 28 6.96 0.48 -10.18
N ASP A 29 6.63 -0.36 -9.20
CA ASP A 29 6.12 -1.70 -9.36
C ASP A 29 4.81 -1.73 -10.17
N MET A 30 3.82 -0.89 -9.81
CA MET A 30 2.58 -0.70 -10.57
C MET A 30 2.85 -0.10 -11.96
N GLY A 31 3.83 0.81 -12.06
CA GLY A 31 4.28 1.40 -13.32
C GLY A 31 4.80 0.36 -14.32
N VAL A 32 5.68 -0.54 -13.88
CA VAL A 32 6.18 -1.66 -14.69
C VAL A 32 5.05 -2.62 -15.06
N GLY A 33 4.14 -2.91 -14.12
CA GLY A 33 2.95 -3.72 -14.39
C GLY A 33 2.07 -3.13 -15.49
N MET A 34 1.79 -1.83 -15.45
CA MET A 34 1.02 -1.12 -16.49
C MET A 34 1.76 -1.11 -17.83
N LEU A 35 3.06 -0.80 -17.82
CA LEU A 35 3.90 -0.76 -19.03
C LEU A 35 4.05 -2.14 -19.68
N THR A 36 3.97 -3.23 -18.92
CA THR A 36 4.07 -4.60 -19.43
C THR A 36 3.04 -4.89 -20.52
N ARG A 37 1.84 -4.27 -20.45
CA ARG A 37 0.79 -4.42 -21.46
C ARG A 37 1.08 -3.69 -22.77
N PHE A 38 1.84 -2.60 -22.70
CA PHE A 38 2.15 -1.71 -23.83
C PHE A 38 3.49 -2.04 -24.49
N LEU A 39 4.52 -2.33 -23.69
CA LEU A 39 5.89 -2.57 -24.14
C LEU A 39 6.21 -4.06 -24.32
N GLY A 40 5.51 -4.97 -23.62
CA GLY A 40 5.73 -6.40 -23.72
C GLY A 40 5.05 -6.97 -24.96
N ARG A 41 5.75 -6.99 -26.10
CA ARG A 41 5.24 -7.46 -27.39
C ARG A 41 5.30 -8.98 -27.50
N ASN A 42 6.25 -9.62 -26.82
CA ASN A 42 6.40 -11.06 -26.71
C ASN A 42 6.42 -11.52 -25.24
N ASP A 43 6.19 -12.82 -25.01
CA ASP A 43 6.13 -13.38 -23.66
C ASP A 43 7.47 -13.29 -22.92
N THR A 44 8.59 -13.27 -23.65
CA THR A 44 9.94 -13.13 -23.08
C THR A 44 10.15 -11.73 -22.50
N GLU A 45 9.80 -10.67 -23.22
CA GLU A 45 9.87 -9.27 -22.76
C GLU A 45 8.98 -9.06 -21.53
N ARG A 46 7.76 -9.63 -21.54
CA ARG A 46 6.86 -9.58 -20.38
C ARG A 46 7.47 -10.25 -19.16
N ARG A 47 8.07 -11.43 -19.33
CA ARG A 47 8.74 -12.15 -18.24
C ARG A 47 9.96 -11.38 -17.71
N ILE A 48 10.73 -10.72 -18.58
CA ILE A 48 11.86 -9.90 -18.16
C ILE A 48 11.39 -8.72 -17.28
N MET A 49 10.34 -8.02 -17.72
CA MET A 49 9.75 -6.92 -16.93
C MET A 49 9.20 -7.41 -15.59
N ILE A 50 8.44 -8.51 -15.58
CA ILE A 50 7.89 -9.08 -14.33
C ILE A 50 9.01 -9.55 -13.39
N ASN A 51 10.04 -10.22 -13.90
CA ASN A 51 11.16 -10.70 -13.10
C ASN A 51 11.99 -9.56 -12.50
N SER A 52 11.94 -8.35 -13.07
CA SER A 52 12.63 -7.18 -12.52
C SER A 52 11.99 -6.66 -11.23
N ILE A 53 10.67 -6.82 -11.07
CA ILE A 53 9.90 -6.37 -9.91
C ILE A 53 9.58 -7.49 -8.91
N ALA A 54 9.47 -8.73 -9.38
CA ALA A 54 9.07 -9.90 -8.59
C ALA A 54 9.80 -10.08 -7.23
N PRO A 55 11.14 -9.90 -7.12
CA PRO A 55 11.82 -10.10 -5.84
C PRO A 55 11.57 -8.99 -4.81
N HIS A 56 11.03 -7.83 -5.21
CA HIS A 56 10.84 -6.67 -4.32
C HIS A 56 9.36 -6.37 -4.06
N TRP A 57 8.48 -6.72 -5.00
CA TRP A 57 7.04 -6.42 -4.96
C TRP A 57 6.38 -6.78 -3.63
N ASP A 58 6.60 -8.01 -3.15
CA ASP A 58 5.95 -8.48 -1.91
C ASP A 58 6.41 -7.68 -0.68
N GLY A 59 7.67 -7.25 -0.66
CA GLY A 59 8.20 -6.35 0.37
C GLY A 59 7.64 -4.93 0.27
N ASN A 60 7.42 -4.44 -0.95
CA ASN A 60 6.88 -3.10 -1.19
C ASN A 60 5.42 -2.96 -0.74
N GLN A 61 4.65 -4.05 -0.73
CA GLN A 61 3.28 -4.06 -0.20
C GLN A 61 3.20 -3.76 1.31
N VAL A 62 4.27 -3.99 2.07
CA VAL A 62 4.33 -3.73 3.52
C VAL A 62 4.13 -2.23 3.83
N TRP A 63 4.50 -1.34 2.92
CA TRP A 63 4.27 0.10 3.07
C TRP A 63 2.78 0.43 3.19
N LEU A 64 1.94 -0.19 2.35
CA LEU A 64 0.48 0.00 2.38
C LEU A 64 -0.12 -0.60 3.66
N ILE A 65 0.32 -1.80 4.05
CA ILE A 65 -0.17 -2.48 5.25
C ILE A 65 0.17 -1.67 6.51
N THR A 66 1.39 -1.12 6.57
CA THR A 66 1.84 -0.29 7.69
C THR A 66 1.09 1.04 7.73
N ALA A 67 0.86 1.68 6.58
CA ALA A 67 0.04 2.88 6.49
C ALA A 67 -1.42 2.62 6.93
N GLY A 68 -2.02 1.51 6.49
CA GLY A 68 -3.36 1.07 6.89
C GLY A 68 -3.46 0.71 8.38
N GLY A 69 -2.43 0.08 8.95
CA GLY A 69 -2.31 -0.20 10.38
C GLY A 69 -2.21 1.07 11.21
N ALA A 70 -1.38 2.03 10.79
CA ALA A 70 -1.27 3.35 11.42
C ALA A 70 -2.60 4.13 11.38
N LEU A 71 -3.35 4.01 10.28
CA LEU A 71 -4.69 4.62 10.15
C LEU A 71 -5.76 3.91 11.01
N SER A 72 -5.61 2.61 11.28
CA SER A 72 -6.57 1.85 12.10
C SER A 72 -6.48 2.18 13.60
N LEU A 73 -5.36 2.73 14.04
CA LEU A 73 -5.15 3.23 15.40
C LEU A 73 -5.82 4.59 15.66
N LEU A 74 -6.41 5.24 14.63
CA LEU A 74 -7.24 6.43 14.80
C LEU A 74 -8.59 6.03 15.46
N PRO A 75 -8.92 6.55 16.65
CA PRO A 75 -10.16 6.19 17.33
C PRO A 75 -11.39 6.59 16.50
N GLY A 76 -12.33 5.65 16.29
CA GLY A 76 -13.72 5.98 15.93
C GLY A 76 -14.24 5.61 14.54
N ARG A 77 -13.55 4.78 13.72
CA ARG A 77 -14.02 4.50 12.33
C ARG A 77 -14.06 3.05 11.84
N TRP A 78 -13.93 2.04 12.71
CA TRP A 78 -13.80 0.65 12.22
C TRP A 78 -14.72 -0.40 12.85
N SER A 79 -15.79 0.00 13.53
CA SER A 79 -16.85 -0.94 13.93
C SER A 79 -17.85 -1.16 12.79
N MET A 80 -17.38 -1.59 11.61
CA MET A 80 -18.27 -2.20 10.63
C MET A 80 -18.28 -3.71 10.91
N PRO A 81 -19.35 -4.27 11.50
CA PRO A 81 -19.48 -5.71 11.57
C PRO A 81 -19.55 -6.22 10.14
N LEU A 82 -18.58 -7.05 9.74
CA LEU A 82 -18.70 -7.88 8.55
C LEU A 82 -19.95 -8.74 8.74
N ARG A 83 -21.10 -8.26 8.25
CA ARG A 83 -22.34 -9.03 8.29
C ARG A 83 -22.09 -10.29 7.47
N SER A 84 -22.31 -11.45 8.09
CA SER A 84 -22.16 -12.73 7.43
C SER A 84 -23.06 -12.77 6.18
N PRO A 85 -22.57 -13.28 5.04
CA PRO A 85 -23.33 -13.38 3.79
C PRO A 85 -24.62 -14.22 3.91
N ALA A 86 -24.77 -14.99 4.98
CA ALA A 86 -25.91 -15.87 5.23
C ALA A 86 -27.24 -15.14 5.49
N SER A 87 -27.24 -13.82 5.70
CA SER A 87 -28.45 -13.02 5.94
C SER A 87 -29.03 -12.36 4.68
N MET A 88 -28.39 -12.51 3.52
CA MET A 88 -28.82 -11.88 2.26
C MET A 88 -29.77 -12.76 1.42
N TRP A 89 -29.91 -14.04 1.78
CA TRP A 89 -30.71 -15.04 1.06
C TRP A 89 -31.81 -15.64 1.96
N ARG A 90 -32.33 -14.85 2.90
CA ARG A 90 -33.58 -15.13 3.63
C ARG A 90 -34.62 -14.07 3.31
#